data_AF-A0A1F3E8W7-F1
#
_entry.id   AF-A0A1F3E8W7-F1
#
_cell.length_a   1.000
_cell.length_b   1.000
_cell.length_c   1.000
_cell.angle_alpha   90.00
_cell.angle_beta   90.00
_cell.angle_gamma   90.00
#
_symmetry.space_group_name_H-M   'P 1'
#
loop_
_entity.id
_entity.type
_entity.pdbx_description
1 polymer ?
#
loop_
_entity_poly.entity_id
_entity_poly.type
_entity_poly.pdbx_seq_one_letter_code
_entity_poly.pdbx_strand_id
1 'polypeptide(L)'
;MKTLCYSVRLESLVSISDKCFLARSFNGSEDLIPKSQVFGQDYSVQKSQAYWISAWILEKKKLQYSSKKEAWFYNDSRKMAPQITITKHVPEKVTKEIIHDASLTR
;
A
#
# COMPACT_ATOMS: atom_id res chain seq x y z
N MET A 1 -9.81 -12.54 3.82
CA MET A 1 -10.18 -11.15 3.39
C MET A 1 -8.92 -10.28 3.38
N LYS A 2 -8.81 -9.27 2.51
CA LYS A 2 -7.66 -8.34 2.49
C LYS A 2 -8.01 -7.03 3.20
N THR A 3 -7.04 -6.44 3.90
CA THR A 3 -7.17 -5.15 4.59
C THR A 3 -6.14 -4.18 4.02
N LEU A 4 -6.58 -2.96 3.70
CA LEU A 4 -5.70 -1.87 3.30
C LEU A 4 -5.00 -1.31 4.53
N CYS A 5 -3.68 -1.17 4.45
CA CYS A 5 -2.86 -0.58 5.49
C CYS A 5 -2.00 0.56 4.93
N TYR A 6 -1.77 1.57 5.75
CA TYR A 6 -0.81 2.63 5.47
C TYR A 6 0.44 2.46 6.32
N SER A 7 1.58 2.88 5.77
CA SER A 7 2.83 3.01 6.53
C SER A 7 2.80 4.31 7.32
N VAL A 8 2.59 4.19 8.63
CA VAL A 8 2.48 5.33 9.55
C VAL A 8 3.78 5.47 10.31
N ARG A 9 4.42 6.64 10.18
CA ARG A 9 5.60 6.99 10.96
C ARG A 9 5.16 7.51 12.32
N LEU A 10 5.64 6.87 13.36
CA LEU A 10 5.35 7.24 14.74
C LEU A 10 6.65 7.60 15.45
N GLU A 11 6.55 8.54 16.38
CA GLU A 11 7.64 8.84 17.30
C GLU A 11 7.84 7.66 18.26
N SER A 12 6.74 7.13 18.80
CA SER A 12 6.74 5.92 19.61
C SER A 12 5.44 5.14 19.49
N LEU A 13 5.54 3.83 19.71
CA LEU A 13 4.40 2.91 19.80
C LEU A 13 4.63 2.01 21.01
N VAL A 14 3.87 2.24 22.08
CA VAL A 14 4.08 1.57 23.38
C VAL A 14 2.90 0.67 23.69
N SER A 15 3.16 -0.57 24.09
CA SER A 15 2.12 -1.50 24.54
C SER A 15 1.65 -1.11 25.92
N ILE A 16 0.44 -0.58 26.04
CA ILE A 16 -0.16 -0.21 27.33
C ILE A 16 -1.02 -1.32 27.94
N SER A 17 -1.52 -2.25 27.10
CA SER A 17 -2.28 -3.42 27.53
C SER A 17 -2.13 -4.55 26.52
N ASP A 18 -2.69 -5.72 26.81
CA ASP A 18 -2.66 -6.87 25.90
C ASP A 18 -3.33 -6.58 24.55
N LYS A 19 -4.29 -5.65 24.52
CA LYS A 19 -5.12 -5.39 23.35
C LYS A 19 -4.87 -4.03 22.70
N CYS A 20 -4.07 -3.15 23.32
CA CYS A 20 -3.91 -1.78 22.84
C CYS A 20 -2.46 -1.27 22.92
N PHE A 21 -2.09 -0.49 21.90
CA PHE A 21 -0.91 0.35 21.86
C PHE A 21 -1.30 1.82 22.04
N LEU A 22 -0.45 2.58 22.74
CA LEU A 22 -0.43 4.03 22.69
C LEU A 22 0.53 4.45 21.56
N ALA A 23 -0.01 5.15 20.57
CA ALA A 23 0.75 5.68 19.44
C ALA A 23 0.95 7.18 19.62
N ARG A 24 2.19 7.65 19.48
CA ARG A 24 2.55 9.07 19.49
C ARG A 24 3.07 9.49 18.11
N SER A 25 2.45 10.51 17.54
CA SER A 25 2.90 11.15 16.30
C SER A 25 3.96 12.22 16.58
N PHE A 26 4.80 12.53 15.59
CA PHE A 26 5.88 13.54 15.70
C PHE A 26 5.39 14.98 15.95
N ASN A 27 4.10 15.24 15.79
CA ASN A 27 3.47 16.51 16.13
C ASN A 27 3.01 16.58 17.60
N GLY A 28 3.29 15.56 18.42
CA GLY A 28 2.85 15.44 19.81
C GLY A 28 1.42 14.93 20.01
N SER A 29 0.69 14.60 18.94
CA SER A 29 -0.63 13.98 19.06
C SER A 29 -0.51 12.52 19.48
N GLU A 30 -1.40 12.08 20.36
CA GLU A 30 -1.43 10.72 20.89
C GLU A 30 -2.81 10.11 20.69
N ASP A 31 -2.84 8.83 20.34
CA ASP A 31 -4.09 8.07 20.25
C ASP A 31 -3.86 6.58 20.51
N LEU A 32 -4.95 5.90 20.82
CA LEU A 32 -4.98 4.48 21.16
C LEU A 32 -5.27 3.64 19.91
N ILE A 33 -4.41 2.67 19.62
CA ILE A 33 -4.56 1.77 18.48
C ILE A 33 -4.72 0.33 18.98
N PRO A 34 -5.75 -0.41 18.55
CA PRO A 34 -5.85 -1.83 18.88
C PRO A 34 -4.71 -2.62 18.26
N LYS A 35 -4.10 -3.55 19.02
CA LYS A 35 -2.97 -4.38 18.49
C LYS A 35 -3.38 -5.17 17.25
N SER A 36 -4.63 -5.61 17.18
CA SER A 36 -5.18 -6.34 16.04
C SER A 36 -5.20 -5.54 14.74
N GLN A 37 -5.04 -4.22 14.80
CA GLN A 37 -5.01 -3.32 13.63
C GLN A 37 -3.59 -2.90 13.23
N VAL A 38 -2.57 -3.35 13.97
CA VAL A 38 -1.16 -3.17 13.65
C VAL A 38 -0.65 -4.47 13.02
N PHE A 39 -0.21 -4.39 11.77
CA PHE A 39 0.21 -5.54 10.94
C PHE A 39 1.72 -5.77 10.96
N GLY A 40 2.45 -4.99 11.77
CA GLY A 40 3.89 -5.10 11.95
C GLY A 40 4.62 -3.82 11.57
N GLN A 41 5.95 -3.89 11.62
CA GLN A 41 6.82 -2.77 11.30
C GLN A 41 7.06 -2.68 9.79
N ASP A 42 7.17 -1.45 9.28
CA ASP A 42 7.61 -1.19 7.92
C ASP A 42 9.13 -1.01 7.87
N TYR A 43 9.82 -2.13 7.62
CA TYR A 43 11.29 -2.18 7.53
C TYR A 43 11.88 -1.43 6.34
N SER A 44 11.07 -0.97 5.39
CA SER A 44 11.58 -0.19 4.27
C SER A 44 11.73 1.31 4.61
N VAL A 45 11.28 1.74 5.80
CA VAL A 45 11.60 3.06 6.35
C VAL A 45 12.73 2.93 7.37
N GLN A 46 13.91 3.46 7.05
CA GLN A 46 15.10 3.34 7.90
C GLN A 46 15.29 4.50 8.89
N LYS A 47 14.82 5.71 8.53
CA LYS A 47 15.09 6.94 9.31
C LYS A 47 14.19 7.10 10.53
N SER A 48 13.10 6.35 10.61
CA SER A 48 12.13 6.44 11.69
C SER A 48 11.36 5.15 11.85
N GLN A 49 10.76 4.97 13.03
CA GLN A 49 9.89 3.85 13.31
C GLN A 49 8.58 4.01 12.53
N ALA A 50 8.34 3.09 11.59
CA ALA A 50 7.13 3.07 10.80
C ALA A 50 6.41 1.74 10.99
N TYR A 51 5.08 1.78 11.01
CA TYR A 51 4.25 0.60 11.24
C TYR A 51 3.12 0.55 10.22
N TRP A 52 2.78 -0.67 9.82
CA TRP A 52 1.62 -0.94 8.97
C TRP A 52 0.36 -0.96 9.83
N ILE A 53 -0.49 0.04 9.63
CA ILE A 53 -1.73 0.19 10.40
C ILE A 53 -2.91 0.23 9.42
N SER A 54 -3.99 -0.46 9.75
CA SER A 54 -5.19 -0.50 8.90
C SER A 54 -5.72 0.90 8.59
N ALA A 55 -6.02 1.19 7.32
CA ALA A 55 -6.48 2.52 6.89
C ALA A 55 -7.77 2.96 7.61
N TRP A 56 -8.75 2.07 7.73
CA TRP A 56 -10.07 2.38 8.28
C TRP A 56 -10.08 2.81 9.75
N ILE A 57 -9.08 2.39 10.56
CA ILE A 57 -8.98 2.86 11.95
C ILE A 57 -8.33 4.25 12.00
N LEU A 58 -7.39 4.54 11.10
CA LEU A 58 -6.65 5.80 11.09
C LEU A 58 -7.56 7.01 10.82
N GLU A 59 -8.58 6.85 10.00
CA GLU A 59 -9.60 7.87 9.73
C GLU A 59 -10.36 8.32 10.99
N LYS A 60 -10.44 7.45 12.00
CA LYS A 60 -11.15 7.70 13.26
C LYS A 60 -10.23 8.21 14.36
N LYS A 61 -8.94 8.41 14.06
CA LYS A 61 -7.88 8.66 15.05
C LYS A 61 -7.25 10.02 14.82
N LYS A 62 -6.83 10.67 15.90
CA LYS A 62 -6.16 11.97 15.88
C LYS A 62 -4.65 11.80 15.68
N LEU A 63 -4.25 11.02 14.69
CA LEU A 63 -2.84 10.79 14.35
C LEU A 63 -2.51 11.42 13.03
N GLN A 64 -1.31 11.98 12.92
CA GLN A 64 -0.80 12.45 11.64
C GLN A 64 -0.23 11.28 10.85
N TYR A 65 -0.77 11.03 9.65
CA TYR A 65 -0.28 9.97 8.76
C TYR A 65 -0.33 10.41 7.29
N SER A 66 0.32 9.65 6.42
CA SER A 66 0.29 9.86 4.97
C SER A 66 -0.29 8.63 4.28
N SER A 67 -1.19 8.86 3.32
CA SER A 67 -1.76 7.81 2.46
C SER A 67 -0.87 7.44 1.26
N LYS A 68 0.33 8.05 1.13
CA LYS A 68 1.21 7.82 -0.03
C LYS A 68 1.74 6.40 -0.14
N LYS A 69 1.94 5.74 0.99
CA LYS A 69 2.52 4.40 1.05
C LYS A 69 1.52 3.43 1.62
N GLU A 70 0.95 2.64 0.73
CA GLU A 70 -0.10 1.69 1.01
C GLU A 70 0.32 0.26 0.66
N ALA A 71 -0.24 -0.70 1.39
CA ALA A 71 -0.07 -2.10 1.13
C ALA A 71 -1.32 -2.88 1.58
N TRP A 72 -1.61 -3.96 0.87
CA TRP A 72 -2.70 -4.86 1.23
C TRP A 72 -2.15 -6.01 2.06
N PHE A 73 -2.83 -6.36 3.14
CA PHE A 73 -2.49 -7.50 4.00
C PHE A 73 -3.61 -8.52 4.01
N TYR A 74 -3.26 -9.80 4.06
CA TYR A 74 -4.23 -10.86 4.34
C TYR A 74 -4.57 -10.86 5.82
N ASN A 75 -5.86 -10.76 6.16
CA ASN A 75 -6.30 -10.69 7.56
C ASN A 75 -5.90 -11.94 8.37
N ASP A 76 -5.90 -13.11 7.72
CA ASP A 76 -5.69 -14.41 8.35
C ASP A 76 -4.21 -14.67 8.64
N SER A 77 -3.35 -14.46 7.63
CA SER A 77 -1.91 -14.75 7.75
C SER A 77 -1.09 -13.55 8.21
N ARG A 78 -1.68 -12.34 8.25
CA ARG A 78 -0.99 -11.05 8.47
C ARG A 78 0.17 -10.79 7.51
N LYS A 79 0.25 -11.55 6.40
CA LYS A 79 1.27 -11.36 5.38
C LYS A 79 0.84 -10.30 4.38
N MET A 80 1.80 -9.51 3.93
CA MET A 80 1.62 -8.57 2.84
C MET A 80 1.23 -9.33 1.56
N ALA A 81 0.20 -8.86 0.87
CA ALA A 81 -0.23 -9.40 -0.40
C ALA A 81 0.71 -8.93 -1.53
N PRO A 82 1.03 -9.78 -2.50
CA PRO A 82 1.88 -9.40 -3.62
C PRO A 82 1.17 -8.35 -4.49
N GLN A 83 1.93 -7.34 -4.94
CA GLN A 83 1.47 -6.36 -5.91
C GLN A 83 1.67 -6.95 -7.31
N ILE A 84 0.60 -7.47 -7.90
CA ILE A 84 0.62 -8.09 -9.23
C ILE A 84 0.11 -7.05 -10.23
N THR A 85 0.97 -6.58 -11.11
CA THR A 85 0.59 -5.71 -12.24
C THR A 85 0.28 -6.59 -13.45
N ILE A 86 -0.99 -6.71 -13.81
CA ILE A 86 -1.41 -7.45 -15.00
C ILE A 86 -1.43 -6.47 -16.17
N THR A 87 -0.49 -6.61 -17.10
CA THR A 87 -0.47 -5.83 -18.35
C THR A 87 -1.02 -6.69 -19.49
N LYS A 88 -1.92 -6.11 -20.30
CA LYS A 88 -2.38 -6.74 -21.54
C LYS A 88 -1.71 -6.02 -22.71
N HIS A 89 -0.86 -6.73 -23.44
CA HIS A 89 -0.27 -6.21 -24.66
C HIS A 89 -1.30 -6.26 -25.79
N VAL A 90 -1.57 -5.13 -26.43
CA VAL A 90 -2.39 -5.05 -27.65
C VAL A 90 -1.41 -4.86 -28.81
N PRO A 91 -1.32 -5.83 -29.75
CA PRO A 91 -0.40 -5.69 -30.87
C PRO A 91 -0.84 -4.58 -31.81
N GLU A 92 0.13 -3.88 -32.39
CA GLU A 92 -0.13 -2.88 -33.43
C GLU A 92 -0.63 -3.57 -34.71
N LYS A 93 -1.63 -2.95 -35.35
CA LYS A 93 -2.18 -3.45 -36.61
C LYS A 93 -1.26 -3.05 -37.76
N VAL A 94 -0.58 -4.02 -38.35
CA VAL A 94 0.24 -3.80 -39.55
C VAL A 94 -0.67 -3.63 -40.76
N THR A 95 -0.71 -2.43 -41.32
CA THR A 95 -1.34 -2.17 -42.64
C THR A 95 -0.30 -2.48 -43.71
N LYS A 96 -0.59 -3.45 -44.59
CA LYS A 96 0.26 -3.72 -45.76
C LYS A 96 -0.05 -2.65 -46.81
N GLU A 97 0.95 -1.85 -47.19
CA GLU A 97 0.84 -1.03 -48.39
C GLU A 97 0.83 -1.97 -49.60
N ILE A 98 -0.28 -1.98 -50.33
CA ILE A 98 -0.38 -2.72 -51.58
C ILE A 98 0.36 -1.89 -52.63
N ILE A 99 1.61 -2.25 -52.90
CA ILE A 99 2.35 -1.70 -54.03
C ILE A 99 1.75 -2.36 -55.29
N HIS A 100 0.97 -1.60 -56.05
CA HIS A 100 0.49 -2.06 -57.35
C HIS A 100 1.65 -2.10 -58.33
N ASP A 101 1.91 -3.27 -58.89
CA ASP A 101 2.93 -3.46 -59.93
C ASP A 101 2.44 -2.84 -61.25
N ALA A 102 3.05 -1.72 -61.64
CA ALA A 102 2.72 -1.00 -62.87
C ALA A 102 3.13 -1.77 -64.15
N SER A 103 3.85 -2.90 -64.04
CA SER A 103 4.19 -3.75 -65.19
C SER A 103 3.07 -4.70 -65.63
N LEU A 104 1.96 -4.75 -64.87
CA LEU A 104 0.80 -5.60 -65.15
C LEU A 104 -0.31 -4.95 -66.00
N THR A 105 -0.14 -3.71 -66.48
CA THR A 105 -1.06 -3.12 -67.47
C THR A 105 -0.77 -3.67 -68.86
N ARG A 106 -1.74 -4.43 -69.41
CA ARG A 106 -1.73 -5.04 -70.74
C ARG A 106 -2.19 -4.06 -71.81
#